data_AF-A0AAN3VUG9-F1
#
_entry.id   AF-A0AAN3VUG9-F1
#
_cell.length_a   1.000
_cell.length_b   1.000
_cell.length_c   1.000
_cell.angle_alpha   90.00
_cell.angle_beta   90.00
_cell.angle_gamma   90.00
#
_symmetry.space_group_name_H-M   'P 1'
#
loop_
_entity.id
_entity.type
_entity.pdbx_description
1 polymer ?
#
loop_
_entity_poly.entity_id
_entity_poly.type
_entity_poly.pdbx_seq_one_letter_code
_entity_poly.pdbx_strand_id
1 'polypeptide(L)'
;MERLDEKNISIFSLLKYEKFKIFIGVLLGIFSGVLSFTPFVILYQMILSLIGKTLNIHTVLMWSLVMVISTILQNILMSATMICTHVAAYNIMHRLKMEALEYLSKVNLGFFNNKSTGELKAALFDDVEKLEVFIAHNLVEIIQAIVIPVIAIVLMFRINLWMTLVMIIPVIVGVFLPTFMMRKYPDLTMKYTNTFSEVMGVTNEYVNCMSIIKMFGLTADKFVGLSKSSKKYTECLKDMAKCSCYPLAFTIVILDSGVLFTLPIGGYLYLNKLISSEEFLVLYLCY
;
A
#
# COMPACT_ATOMS: atom_id res chain seq x y z
N MET A 1 -16.47 -6.16 -38.98
CA MET A 1 -15.90 -7.38 -38.38
C MET A 1 -14.41 -7.37 -38.67
N GLU A 2 -13.66 -6.72 -37.81
CA GLU A 2 -12.22 -6.93 -37.68
C GLU A 2 -12.02 -7.02 -36.16
N ARG A 3 -11.62 -8.20 -35.72
CA ARG A 3 -11.54 -8.56 -34.30
C ARG A 3 -10.60 -7.56 -33.63
N LEU A 4 -11.15 -6.73 -32.73
CA LEU A 4 -10.37 -6.08 -31.70
C LEU A 4 -9.74 -7.22 -30.91
N ASP A 5 -8.48 -7.52 -31.24
CA ASP A 5 -7.64 -8.43 -30.50
C ASP A 5 -7.81 -8.11 -29.02
N GLU A 6 -8.08 -9.16 -28.22
CA GLU A 6 -7.93 -9.19 -26.76
C GLU A 6 -6.45 -8.99 -26.39
N LYS A 7 -5.84 -7.91 -26.87
CA LYS A 7 -4.63 -7.37 -26.29
C LYS A 7 -5.07 -6.89 -24.92
N ASN A 8 -4.76 -7.70 -23.91
CA ASN A 8 -4.61 -7.28 -22.53
C ASN A 8 -4.09 -5.84 -22.53
N ILE A 9 -4.98 -4.85 -22.39
CA ILE A 9 -4.62 -3.47 -22.10
C ILE A 9 -4.15 -3.53 -20.66
N SER A 10 -2.96 -4.06 -20.50
CA SER A 10 -2.31 -4.19 -19.21
C SER A 10 -2.09 -2.78 -18.71
N ILE A 11 -2.30 -2.54 -17.41
CA ILE A 11 -2.05 -1.25 -16.76
C ILE A 11 -0.66 -0.69 -17.14
N PHE A 12 0.30 -1.59 -17.43
CA PHE A 12 1.63 -1.27 -17.96
C PHE A 12 1.68 -0.58 -19.33
N SER A 13 0.71 -0.80 -20.24
CA SER A 13 0.62 -0.05 -21.51
C SER A 13 0.08 1.37 -21.31
N LEU A 14 -0.73 1.59 -20.27
CA LEU A 14 -1.25 2.91 -19.90
C LEU A 14 -0.18 3.76 -19.18
N LEU A 15 0.68 3.12 -18.40
CA LEU A 15 1.85 3.75 -17.76
C LEU A 15 2.90 4.22 -18.78
N LYS A 16 2.86 3.75 -20.03
CA LYS A 16 3.78 4.18 -21.11
C LYS A 16 3.54 5.60 -21.61
N TYR A 17 2.46 6.30 -21.24
CA TYR A 17 2.23 7.66 -21.74
C TYR A 17 3.01 8.73 -20.94
N GLU A 18 3.17 8.55 -19.64
CA GLU A 18 3.88 9.50 -18.74
C GLU A 18 5.04 8.82 -17.99
N LYS A 19 5.65 7.80 -18.60
CA LYS A 19 6.75 7.01 -18.01
C LYS A 19 7.93 7.86 -17.54
N PHE A 20 8.20 9.01 -18.15
CA PHE A 20 9.27 9.89 -17.72
C PHE A 20 9.00 10.52 -16.34
N LYS A 21 7.80 11.05 -16.11
CA LYS A 21 7.42 11.65 -14.82
C LYS A 21 7.30 10.61 -13.72
N ILE A 22 6.75 9.44 -14.06
CA ILE A 22 6.67 8.31 -13.12
C ILE A 22 8.08 7.84 -12.77
N PHE A 23 8.97 7.68 -13.76
CA PHE A 23 10.36 7.29 -13.53
C PHE A 23 11.12 8.29 -12.65
N ILE A 24 10.95 9.60 -12.91
CA ILE A 24 11.52 10.66 -12.07
C ILE A 24 10.96 10.56 -10.65
N GLY A 25 9.64 10.45 -10.48
CA GLY A 25 9.02 10.30 -9.16
C GLY A 25 9.57 9.09 -8.41
N VAL A 26 9.72 7.95 -9.08
CA VAL A 26 10.31 6.73 -8.50
C VAL A 26 11.77 6.95 -8.08
N LEU A 27 12.57 7.59 -8.93
CA LEU A 27 13.98 7.85 -8.65
C LEU A 27 14.15 8.82 -7.46
N LEU A 28 13.33 9.88 -7.41
CA LEU A 28 13.28 10.79 -6.26
C LEU A 28 12.82 10.08 -4.99
N GLY A 29 11.84 9.19 -5.10
CA GLY A 29 11.35 8.37 -4.00
C GLY A 29 12.41 7.43 -3.44
N ILE A 30 13.20 6.79 -4.30
CA ILE A 30 14.34 5.95 -3.90
C ILE A 30 15.39 6.81 -3.18
N PHE A 31 15.71 7.99 -3.73
CA PHE A 31 16.69 8.88 -3.12
C PHE A 31 16.23 9.42 -1.76
N SER A 32 14.95 9.80 -1.64
CA SER A 32 14.32 10.13 -0.36
C SER A 32 14.38 8.96 0.63
N GLY A 33 14.12 7.73 0.15
CA GLY A 33 14.26 6.51 0.93
C GLY A 33 15.68 6.32 1.48
N VAL A 34 16.72 6.55 0.69
CA VAL A 34 18.12 6.50 1.19
C VAL A 34 18.37 7.59 2.24
N LEU A 35 17.89 8.81 2.01
CA LEU A 35 18.04 9.91 2.98
C LEU A 35 17.31 9.66 4.30
N SER A 36 16.27 8.82 4.30
CA SER A 36 15.57 8.41 5.52
C SER A 36 16.46 7.66 6.51
N PHE A 37 17.50 6.99 6.01
CA PHE A 37 18.46 6.25 6.84
C PHE A 37 19.59 7.12 7.39
N THR A 38 19.82 8.31 6.82
CA THR A 38 20.90 9.21 7.22
C THR A 38 20.87 9.57 8.72
N PRO A 39 19.72 9.91 9.34
CA PRO A 39 19.66 10.20 10.77
C PRO A 39 20.14 9.03 11.65
N PHE A 40 19.82 7.79 11.27
CA PHE A 40 20.24 6.58 12.01
C PHE A 40 21.76 6.39 11.95
N VAL A 41 22.36 6.60 10.77
CA VAL A 41 23.83 6.52 10.60
C VAL A 41 24.54 7.64 11.39
N ILE A 42 23.97 8.84 11.43
CA ILE A 42 24.53 9.94 12.22
C ILE A 42 24.44 9.64 13.72
N LEU A 43 23.31 9.12 14.19
CA LEU A 43 23.15 8.69 15.59
C LEU A 43 24.19 7.61 15.96
N TYR A 44 24.46 6.66 15.06
CA TYR A 44 25.54 5.70 15.25
C TYR A 44 26.89 6.37 15.48
N GLN A 45 27.27 7.28 14.59
CA GLN A 45 28.54 7.98 14.69
C GLN A 45 28.64 8.82 15.98
N MET A 46 27.53 9.40 16.44
CA MET A 46 27.46 10.11 17.72
C MET A 46 27.67 9.19 18.91
N ILE A 47 27.06 8.00 18.92
CA ILE A 47 27.23 7.00 19.99
C ILE A 47 28.68 6.49 20.04
N LEU A 48 29.30 6.22 18.88
CA LEU A 48 30.72 5.88 18.77
C LEU A 48 31.61 6.97 19.41
N SER A 49 31.35 8.22 19.05
CA SER A 49 32.13 9.37 19.54
C SER A 49 31.95 9.61 21.04
N LEU A 50 30.78 9.27 21.59
CA LEU A 50 30.46 9.34 23.02
C LEU A 50 31.23 8.28 23.81
N ILE A 51 31.24 7.03 23.35
CA ILE A 51 31.92 5.91 24.00
C ILE A 51 33.44 6.05 23.90
N GLY A 52 33.95 6.50 22.76
CA GLY A 52 35.37 6.81 22.54
C GLY A 52 35.91 8.00 23.35
N LYS A 53 35.05 8.71 24.11
CA LYS A 53 35.38 9.90 24.93
C LYS A 53 36.04 11.05 24.16
N THR A 54 35.89 11.10 22.84
CA THR A 54 36.40 12.20 21.98
C THR A 54 35.30 13.22 21.69
N LEU A 55 34.48 13.56 22.69
CA LEU A 55 33.37 14.49 22.51
C LEU A 55 33.87 15.91 22.37
N ASN A 56 33.89 16.39 21.13
CA ASN A 56 33.99 17.81 20.83
C ASN A 56 32.58 18.35 20.52
N ILE A 57 32.15 19.37 21.26
CA ILE A 57 30.85 20.05 21.06
C ILE A 57 30.67 20.53 19.62
N HIS A 58 31.75 20.98 18.98
CA HIS A 58 31.71 21.41 17.59
C HIS A 58 31.38 20.26 16.63
N THR A 59 31.88 19.05 16.90
CA THR A 59 31.62 17.86 16.09
C THR A 59 30.15 17.46 16.24
N VAL A 60 29.64 17.37 17.48
CA VAL A 60 28.23 17.03 17.74
C VAL A 60 27.27 18.02 17.08
N LEU A 61 27.56 19.32 17.16
CA LEU A 61 26.75 20.37 16.53
C LEU A 61 26.77 20.30 15.00
N MET A 62 27.90 19.93 14.40
CA MET A 62 27.98 19.70 12.95
C MET A 62 27.14 18.50 12.53
N TRP A 63 27.26 17.37 13.24
CA TRP A 63 26.48 16.16 12.96
C TRP A 63 24.97 16.38 13.15
N SER A 64 24.54 17.14 14.16
CA SER A 64 23.13 17.47 14.37
C SER A 64 22.58 18.39 13.27
N LEU A 65 23.37 19.37 12.81
CA LEU A 65 23.00 20.20 11.66
C LEU A 65 22.85 19.38 10.38
N VAL A 66 23.79 18.48 10.10
CA VAL A 66 23.72 17.58 8.93
C VAL A 66 22.48 16.68 9.02
N MET A 67 22.14 16.18 10.21
CA MET A 67 20.92 15.41 10.44
C MET A 67 19.69 16.23 10.06
N VAL A 68 19.52 17.42 10.64
CA VAL A 68 18.36 18.30 10.36
C VAL A 68 18.24 18.63 8.88
N ILE A 69 19.36 19.00 8.23
CA ILE A 69 19.37 19.32 6.80
C ILE A 69 18.97 18.10 5.97
N SER A 70 19.48 16.91 6.31
CA SER A 70 19.12 15.67 5.61
C SER A 70 17.63 15.34 5.75
N THR A 71 17.04 15.50 6.94
CA THR A 71 15.61 15.21 7.15
C THR A 71 14.72 16.22 6.44
N ILE A 72 15.12 17.50 6.41
CA ILE A 72 14.39 18.52 5.63
C ILE A 72 14.45 18.19 4.14
N LEU A 73 15.65 17.87 3.63
CA LEU A 73 15.85 17.51 2.23
C LEU A 73 15.06 16.25 1.85
N GLN A 74 15.03 15.25 2.72
CA GLN A 74 14.22 14.03 2.58
C GLN A 74 12.73 14.36 2.40
N ASN A 75 12.17 15.22 3.26
CA ASN A 75 10.77 15.63 3.22
C ASN A 75 10.43 16.40 1.93
N ILE A 76 11.34 17.27 1.48
CA ILE A 76 11.19 18.01 0.21
C ILE A 76 11.15 17.02 -0.97
N LEU A 77 12.08 16.05 -1.00
CA LEU A 77 12.13 15.04 -2.06
C LEU A 77 10.89 14.12 -2.05
N MET A 78 10.39 13.76 -0.87
CA MET A 78 9.16 12.98 -0.74
C MET A 78 7.96 13.76 -1.28
N SER A 79 7.86 15.04 -0.92
CA SER A 79 6.80 15.93 -1.42
C SER A 79 6.87 16.10 -2.94
N ALA A 80 8.08 16.29 -3.48
CA ALA A 80 8.29 16.37 -4.93
C ALA A 80 7.91 15.07 -5.64
N THR A 81 8.24 13.92 -5.06
CA THR A 81 7.83 12.59 -5.57
C THR A 81 6.31 12.50 -5.68
N MET A 82 5.60 12.88 -4.61
CA MET A 82 4.14 12.82 -4.56
C MET A 82 3.50 13.76 -5.58
N ILE A 83 4.00 14.99 -5.71
CA ILE A 83 3.50 15.93 -6.72
C ILE A 83 3.71 15.39 -8.14
N CYS A 84 4.90 14.86 -8.44
CA CYS A 84 5.19 14.28 -9.75
C CYS A 84 4.27 13.10 -10.09
N THR A 85 3.97 12.23 -9.12
CA THR A 85 3.12 11.04 -9.35
C THR A 85 1.66 11.43 -9.50
N HIS A 86 1.14 12.38 -8.70
CA HIS A 86 -0.22 12.91 -8.88
C HIS A 86 -0.38 13.62 -10.22
N VAL A 87 0.57 14.47 -10.63
CA VAL A 87 0.52 15.14 -11.95
C VAL A 87 0.54 14.11 -13.08
N ALA A 88 1.36 13.06 -12.98
CA ALA A 88 1.36 11.98 -13.97
C ALA A 88 0.02 11.23 -14.00
N ALA A 89 -0.55 10.92 -12.83
CA ALA A 89 -1.84 10.23 -12.72
C ALA A 89 -2.99 11.07 -13.31
N TYR A 90 -3.07 12.36 -12.99
CA TYR A 90 -4.09 13.26 -13.54
C TYR A 90 -4.00 13.40 -15.06
N ASN A 91 -2.79 13.48 -15.62
CA ASN A 91 -2.59 13.52 -17.06
C ASN A 91 -3.07 12.24 -17.75
N ILE A 92 -2.75 11.07 -17.17
CA ILE A 92 -3.20 9.77 -17.67
C ILE A 92 -4.73 9.69 -17.61
N MET A 93 -5.33 10.07 -16.48
CA MET A 93 -6.79 10.09 -16.32
C MET A 93 -7.47 11.02 -17.34
N HIS A 94 -6.96 12.23 -17.53
CA HIS A 94 -7.53 13.18 -18.49
C HIS A 94 -7.49 12.60 -19.91
N ARG A 95 -6.37 12.00 -20.29
CA ARG A 95 -6.20 11.37 -21.61
C ARG A 95 -7.16 10.19 -21.80
N LEU A 96 -7.31 9.34 -20.79
CA LEU A 96 -8.25 8.21 -20.81
C LEU A 96 -9.70 8.68 -20.98
N LYS A 97 -10.10 9.71 -20.24
CA LYS A 97 -11.44 10.31 -20.35
C LYS A 97 -11.68 10.87 -21.75
N MET A 98 -10.70 11.58 -22.31
CA MET A 98 -10.81 12.12 -23.67
C MET A 98 -10.88 11.03 -24.75
N GLU A 99 -10.05 9.99 -24.68
CA GLU A 99 -10.11 8.86 -25.63
C GLU A 99 -11.42 8.08 -25.52
N ALA A 100 -11.93 7.88 -24.30
CA ALA A 100 -13.21 7.22 -24.08
C ALA A 100 -14.39 8.06 -24.61
N LEU A 101 -14.38 9.38 -24.40
CA LEU A 101 -15.39 10.29 -24.96
C LEU A 101 -15.32 10.34 -26.49
N GLU A 102 -14.12 10.39 -27.07
CA GLU A 102 -13.94 10.36 -28.52
C GLU A 102 -14.46 9.05 -29.12
N TYR A 103 -14.18 7.90 -28.47
CA TYR A 103 -14.74 6.62 -28.86
C TYR A 103 -16.28 6.63 -28.80
N LEU A 104 -16.86 7.07 -27.68
CA LEU A 104 -18.32 7.14 -27.52
C LEU A 104 -18.99 8.04 -28.58
N SER A 105 -18.32 9.10 -29.04
CA SER A 105 -18.86 9.98 -30.09
C SER A 105 -18.93 9.33 -31.48
N LYS A 106 -18.14 8.28 -31.74
CA LYS A 106 -18.08 7.58 -33.03
C LYS A 106 -18.91 6.29 -33.06
N VAL A 107 -19.47 5.89 -31.92
CA VAL A 107 -20.19 4.63 -31.77
C VAL A 107 -21.68 4.79 -32.13
N ASN A 108 -22.26 3.74 -32.71
CA ASN A 108 -23.66 3.76 -33.16
C ASN A 108 -24.67 3.80 -31.98
N LEU A 109 -25.89 4.26 -32.26
CA LEU A 109 -26.99 4.28 -31.28
C LEU A 109 -27.34 2.88 -30.74
N GLY A 110 -27.05 1.81 -31.49
CA GLY A 110 -27.27 0.43 -31.05
C GLY A 110 -26.43 0.03 -29.83
N PHE A 111 -25.24 0.60 -29.67
CA PHE A 111 -24.41 0.41 -28.47
C PHE A 111 -25.04 1.05 -27.23
N PHE A 112 -25.57 2.28 -27.37
CA PHE A 112 -26.23 3.00 -26.29
C PHE A 112 -27.54 2.32 -25.87
N ASN A 113 -28.22 1.62 -26.78
CA ASN A 113 -29.41 0.85 -26.45
C ASN A 113 -29.12 -0.40 -25.58
N ASN A 114 -27.89 -0.91 -25.63
CA ASN A 114 -27.44 -2.10 -24.90
C ASN A 114 -26.72 -1.75 -23.58
N LYS A 115 -26.49 -0.47 -23.28
CA LYS A 115 -25.71 -0.01 -22.13
C LYS A 115 -26.47 1.05 -21.33
N SER A 116 -26.60 0.83 -20.03
CA SER A 116 -27.24 1.82 -19.15
C SER A 116 -26.38 3.08 -19.03
N THR A 117 -27.01 4.25 -18.90
CA THR A 117 -26.30 5.51 -18.62
C THR A 117 -25.44 5.42 -17.34
N GLY A 118 -25.87 4.60 -16.38
CA GLY A 118 -25.13 4.31 -15.16
C GLY A 118 -23.82 3.54 -15.41
N GLU A 119 -23.85 2.50 -16.25
CA GLU A 119 -22.63 1.77 -16.66
C GLU A 119 -21.64 2.67 -17.38
N LEU A 120 -22.12 3.54 -18.27
CA LEU A 120 -21.25 4.48 -18.99
C LEU A 120 -20.61 5.49 -18.04
N LYS A 121 -21.37 6.01 -17.07
CA LYS A 121 -20.84 6.91 -16.04
C LYS A 121 -19.80 6.21 -15.17
N ALA A 122 -20.09 4.99 -14.69
CA ALA A 122 -19.17 4.22 -13.87
C ALA A 122 -17.85 3.96 -14.59
N ALA A 123 -17.91 3.58 -15.88
CA ALA A 123 -16.72 3.35 -16.68
C ALA A 123 -15.88 4.62 -16.95
N LEU A 124 -16.53 5.77 -17.16
CA LEU A 124 -15.85 7.04 -17.46
C LEU A 124 -15.27 7.76 -16.25
N PHE A 125 -15.92 7.63 -15.09
CA PHE A 125 -15.55 8.35 -13.88
C PHE A 125 -14.97 7.39 -12.83
N ASP A 126 -15.80 6.50 -12.29
CA ASP A 126 -15.44 5.67 -11.13
C ASP A 126 -14.26 4.74 -11.43
N ASP A 127 -14.25 4.09 -12.60
CA ASP A 127 -13.17 3.17 -12.97
C ASP A 127 -11.87 3.90 -13.35
N VAL A 128 -11.97 5.10 -13.93
CA VAL A 128 -10.79 5.92 -14.23
C VAL A 128 -10.18 6.51 -12.95
N GLU A 129 -11.01 6.88 -11.97
CA GLU A 129 -10.56 7.36 -10.66
C GLU A 129 -9.83 6.26 -9.88
N LYS A 130 -10.27 5.00 -9.96
CA LYS A 130 -9.51 3.87 -9.40
C LYS A 130 -8.10 3.74 -10.00
N LEU A 131 -7.94 4.05 -11.30
CA LEU A 131 -6.62 4.07 -11.93
C LEU A 131 -5.75 5.21 -11.41
N GLU A 132 -6.33 6.38 -11.09
CA GLU A 132 -5.59 7.49 -10.46
C GLU A 132 -5.00 7.04 -9.12
N VAL A 133 -5.83 6.48 -8.23
CA VAL A 133 -5.40 6.01 -6.90
C VAL A 133 -4.28 4.98 -7.04
N PHE A 134 -4.41 4.06 -8.01
CA PHE A 134 -3.39 3.06 -8.26
C PHE A 134 -2.05 3.66 -8.70
N ILE A 135 -2.07 4.64 -9.61
CA ILE A 135 -0.85 5.24 -10.16
C ILE A 135 -0.20 6.22 -9.16
N ALA A 136 -1.01 7.03 -8.48
CA ALA A 136 -0.52 8.10 -7.61
C ALA A 136 0.00 7.56 -6.26
N HIS A 137 -0.71 6.61 -5.65
CA HIS A 137 -0.42 6.08 -4.31
C HIS A 137 0.21 4.69 -4.38
N ASN A 138 -0.53 3.70 -4.85
CA ASN A 138 -0.14 2.29 -4.72
C ASN A 138 1.20 1.99 -5.40
N LEU A 139 1.45 2.56 -6.59
CA LEU A 139 2.70 2.33 -7.32
C LEU A 139 3.91 2.84 -6.54
N VAL A 140 3.81 4.04 -5.95
CA VAL A 140 4.90 4.64 -5.17
C VAL A 140 5.09 3.89 -3.86
N GLU A 141 4.00 3.57 -3.17
CA GLU A 141 4.01 2.83 -1.90
C GLU A 141 4.62 1.44 -2.06
N ILE A 142 4.26 0.69 -3.11
CA ILE A 142 4.86 -0.63 -3.39
C ILE A 142 6.37 -0.52 -3.59
N ILE A 143 6.82 0.49 -4.34
CA ILE A 143 8.26 0.69 -4.57
C ILE A 143 8.97 1.02 -3.26
N GLN A 144 8.43 1.94 -2.45
CA GLN A 144 9.02 2.28 -1.16
C GLN A 144 9.00 1.09 -0.19
N ALA A 145 7.92 0.32 -0.17
CA ALA A 145 7.79 -0.89 0.65
C ALA A 145 8.82 -1.98 0.30
N ILE A 146 9.40 -1.96 -0.91
CA ILE A 146 10.50 -2.85 -1.30
C ILE A 146 11.85 -2.20 -1.04
N VAL A 147 12.02 -0.94 -1.44
CA VAL A 147 13.29 -0.21 -1.41
C VAL A 147 13.78 0.02 0.03
N ILE A 148 12.88 0.40 0.95
CA ILE A 148 13.24 0.71 2.33
C ILE A 148 13.80 -0.54 3.05
N PRO A 149 13.11 -1.71 3.06
CA PRO A 149 13.67 -2.92 3.67
C PRO A 149 14.97 -3.39 3.02
N VAL A 150 15.11 -3.28 1.69
CA VAL A 150 16.34 -3.67 0.99
C VAL A 150 17.52 -2.79 1.42
N ILE A 151 17.34 -1.47 1.47
CA ILE A 151 18.38 -0.55 1.95
C ILE A 151 18.73 -0.84 3.41
N ALA A 152 17.72 -1.06 4.27
CA ALA A 152 17.93 -1.42 5.67
C ALA A 152 18.80 -2.67 5.78
N ILE A 153 18.43 -3.76 5.10
CA ILE A 153 19.19 -5.02 5.11
C ILE A 153 20.64 -4.79 4.65
N VAL A 154 20.86 -4.06 3.55
CA VAL A 154 22.20 -3.78 3.03
C VAL A 154 23.04 -2.97 4.03
N LEU A 155 22.47 -1.98 4.69
CA LEU A 155 23.15 -1.20 5.72
C LEU A 155 23.51 -2.07 6.93
N MET A 156 22.61 -2.95 7.35
CA MET A 156 22.83 -3.84 8.49
C MET A 156 23.90 -4.89 8.21
N PHE A 157 23.93 -5.46 7.00
CA PHE A 157 24.99 -6.37 6.57
C PHE A 157 26.39 -5.73 6.64
N ARG A 158 26.49 -4.40 6.44
CA ARG A 158 27.77 -3.67 6.59
C ARG A 158 28.20 -3.50 8.04
N ILE A 159 27.25 -3.46 8.98
CA ILE A 159 27.55 -3.34 10.40
C ILE A 159 27.93 -4.72 10.96
N ASN A 160 27.04 -5.71 10.87
CA ASN A 160 27.33 -7.05 11.41
C ASN A 160 26.48 -8.14 10.74
N LEU A 161 27.15 -9.16 10.19
CA LEU A 161 26.52 -10.27 9.47
C LEU A 161 25.60 -11.12 10.38
N TRP A 162 26.05 -11.46 11.58
CA TRP A 162 25.35 -12.41 12.46
C TRP A 162 24.08 -11.82 13.06
N MET A 163 24.13 -10.55 13.50
CA MET A 163 22.94 -9.87 14.00
C MET A 163 21.94 -9.55 12.89
N THR A 164 22.40 -9.26 11.67
CA THR A 164 21.50 -9.04 10.52
C THR A 164 20.66 -10.28 10.22
N LEU A 165 21.27 -11.47 10.25
CA LEU A 165 20.54 -12.72 10.06
C LEU A 165 19.45 -12.94 11.11
N VAL A 166 19.71 -12.56 12.36
CA VAL A 166 18.74 -12.67 13.46
C VAL A 166 17.56 -11.71 13.24
N MET A 167 17.82 -10.49 12.80
CA MET A 167 16.78 -9.50 12.50
C MET A 167 15.93 -9.79 11.27
N ILE A 168 16.51 -10.50 10.30
CA ILE A 168 15.77 -10.95 9.12
C ILE A 168 14.67 -11.95 9.52
N ILE A 169 14.82 -12.69 10.63
CA ILE A 169 13.83 -13.69 11.07
C ILE A 169 12.46 -13.04 11.36
N PRO A 170 12.31 -12.03 12.25
CA PRO A 170 11.05 -11.32 12.44
C PRO A 170 10.45 -10.75 11.15
N VAL A 171 11.28 -10.22 10.24
CA VAL A 171 10.82 -9.65 8.97
C VAL A 171 10.25 -10.75 8.06
N ILE A 172 10.96 -11.87 7.90
CA ILE A 172 10.47 -13.01 7.12
C ILE A 172 9.17 -13.54 7.71
N VAL A 173 9.11 -13.75 9.03
CA VAL A 173 7.90 -14.23 9.71
C VAL A 173 6.75 -13.23 9.54
N GLY A 174 7.02 -11.93 9.68
CA GLY A 174 6.06 -10.85 9.52
C GLY A 174 5.47 -10.75 8.10
N VAL A 175 6.18 -11.23 7.08
CA VAL A 175 5.68 -11.31 5.68
C VAL A 175 5.02 -12.66 5.38
N PHE A 176 5.60 -13.78 5.84
CA PHE A 176 5.10 -15.12 5.52
C PHE A 176 3.81 -15.46 6.26
N LEU A 177 3.72 -15.10 7.54
CA LEU A 177 2.56 -15.41 8.38
C LEU A 177 1.25 -14.79 7.85
N PRO A 178 1.17 -13.48 7.53
CA PRO A 178 -0.05 -12.92 6.97
C PRO A 178 -0.37 -13.50 5.59
N THR A 179 0.64 -13.74 4.75
CA THR A 179 0.45 -14.37 3.43
C THR A 179 -0.18 -15.75 3.54
N PHE A 180 0.24 -16.55 4.54
CA PHE A 180 -0.34 -17.85 4.80
C PHE A 180 -1.77 -17.76 5.36
N MET A 181 -2.03 -16.83 6.29
CA MET A 181 -3.36 -16.62 6.87
C MET A 181 -4.36 -16.06 5.85
N MET A 182 -3.89 -15.30 4.86
CA MET A 182 -4.70 -14.74 3.77
C MET A 182 -4.99 -15.72 2.63
N ARG A 183 -4.60 -17.00 2.72
CA ARG A 183 -4.89 -18.00 1.68
C ARG A 183 -6.38 -18.18 1.38
N LYS A 184 -7.27 -17.97 2.36
CA LYS A 184 -8.73 -18.05 2.21
C LYS A 184 -9.38 -16.75 1.72
N TYR A 185 -8.59 -15.69 1.57
CA TYR A 185 -9.10 -14.37 1.20
C TYR A 185 -9.72 -14.32 -0.21
N PRO A 186 -9.18 -15.01 -1.25
CA PRO A 186 -9.78 -15.03 -2.59
C PRO A 186 -11.22 -15.59 -2.59
N ASP A 187 -11.46 -16.69 -1.88
CA ASP A 187 -12.79 -17.29 -1.77
C ASP A 187 -13.78 -16.34 -1.07
N LEU A 188 -13.29 -15.61 -0.06
CA LEU A 188 -14.07 -14.66 0.71
C LEU A 188 -14.41 -13.41 -0.11
N THR A 189 -13.49 -12.94 -0.95
CA THR A 189 -13.73 -11.86 -1.92
C THR A 189 -14.81 -12.26 -2.92
N MET A 190 -14.80 -13.50 -3.42
CA MET A 190 -15.85 -14.00 -4.32
C MET A 190 -17.22 -14.11 -3.61
N LYS A 191 -17.24 -14.55 -2.35
CA LYS A 191 -18.46 -14.56 -1.53
C LYS A 191 -18.97 -13.14 -1.28
N TYR A 192 -18.08 -12.19 -1.05
CA TYR A 192 -18.40 -10.78 -0.90
C TYR A 192 -19.02 -10.21 -2.17
N THR A 193 -18.42 -10.42 -3.34
CA THR A 193 -18.99 -9.92 -4.61
C THR A 193 -20.37 -10.52 -4.88
N ASN A 194 -20.55 -11.82 -4.61
CA ASN A 194 -21.85 -12.48 -4.81
C ASN A 194 -22.93 -11.97 -3.86
N THR A 195 -22.64 -11.84 -2.56
CA THR A 195 -23.60 -11.31 -1.58
C THR A 195 -23.91 -9.84 -1.81
N PHE A 196 -22.93 -9.05 -2.25
CA PHE A 196 -23.13 -7.66 -2.66
C PHE A 196 -24.07 -7.55 -3.87
N SER A 197 -23.85 -8.34 -4.92
CA SER A 197 -24.74 -8.40 -6.07
C SER A 197 -26.16 -8.85 -5.71
N GLU A 198 -26.32 -9.82 -4.80
CA GLU A 198 -27.63 -10.27 -4.29
C GLU A 198 -28.37 -9.12 -3.58
N VAL A 199 -27.69 -8.39 -2.68
CA VAL A 199 -28.28 -7.23 -1.98
C VAL A 199 -28.66 -6.12 -2.95
N MET A 200 -27.77 -5.78 -3.90
CA MET A 200 -28.04 -4.74 -4.89
C MET A 200 -29.20 -5.12 -5.81
N GLY A 201 -29.33 -6.39 -6.20
CA GLY A 201 -30.45 -6.91 -6.97
C GLY A 201 -31.78 -6.77 -6.23
N VAL A 202 -31.87 -7.26 -4.99
CA VAL A 202 -33.09 -7.16 -4.16
C VAL A 202 -33.44 -5.70 -3.86
N THR A 203 -32.44 -4.85 -3.63
CA THR A 203 -32.65 -3.41 -3.40
C THR A 203 -33.23 -2.73 -4.63
N ASN A 204 -32.70 -3.02 -5.83
CA ASN A 204 -33.20 -2.43 -7.07
C ASN A 204 -34.64 -2.91 -7.37
N GLU A 205 -34.93 -4.20 -7.17
CA GLU A 205 -36.29 -4.73 -7.31
C GLU A 205 -37.25 -4.05 -6.33
N TYR A 206 -36.84 -3.86 -5.07
CA TYR A 206 -37.64 -3.17 -4.07
C TYR A 206 -37.94 -1.72 -4.47
N VAL A 207 -36.94 -0.97 -4.95
CA VAL A 207 -37.12 0.42 -5.41
C VAL A 207 -38.07 0.48 -6.60
N ASN A 208 -37.89 -0.39 -7.59
CA ASN A 208 -38.74 -0.42 -8.79
C ASN A 208 -40.18 -0.87 -8.48
N CYS A 209 -40.37 -1.76 -7.51
CA CYS A 209 -41.69 -2.23 -7.10
C CYS A 209 -42.34 -1.42 -5.97
N MET A 210 -41.69 -0.36 -5.45
CA MET A 210 -42.13 0.37 -4.25
C MET A 210 -43.55 0.94 -4.39
N SER A 211 -43.90 1.45 -5.57
CA SER A 211 -45.26 1.95 -5.85
C SER A 211 -46.31 0.84 -5.79
N ILE A 212 -46.00 -0.33 -6.34
CA ILE A 212 -46.87 -1.53 -6.36
C ILE A 212 -47.03 -2.08 -4.93
N ILE A 213 -45.94 -2.20 -4.17
CA ILE A 213 -45.97 -2.69 -2.78
C ILE A 213 -46.86 -1.81 -1.91
N LYS A 214 -46.78 -0.47 -2.07
CA LYS A 214 -47.64 0.48 -1.35
C LYS A 214 -49.11 0.40 -1.78
N MET A 215 -49.38 0.21 -3.08
CA MET A 215 -50.75 0.09 -3.60
C MET A 215 -51.47 -1.17 -3.10
N PHE A 216 -50.75 -2.28 -2.91
CA PHE A 216 -51.32 -3.55 -2.46
C PHE A 216 -51.10 -3.86 -0.97
N GLY A 217 -50.42 -2.99 -0.21
CA GLY A 217 -50.16 -3.19 1.22
C GLY A 217 -49.24 -4.38 1.55
N LEU A 218 -48.39 -4.82 0.62
CA LEU A 218 -47.58 -6.05 0.70
C LEU A 218 -46.26 -5.89 1.50
N THR A 219 -46.28 -5.09 2.56
CA THR A 219 -45.05 -4.53 3.17
C THR A 219 -44.18 -5.57 3.89
N ALA A 220 -44.73 -6.69 4.37
CA ALA A 220 -44.00 -7.61 5.25
C ALA A 220 -43.01 -8.52 4.52
N ASP A 221 -43.44 -9.23 3.47
CA ASP A 221 -42.65 -10.32 2.88
C ASP A 221 -41.41 -9.85 2.09
N LYS A 222 -41.56 -8.78 1.29
CA LYS A 222 -40.42 -8.21 0.54
C LYS A 222 -39.40 -7.53 1.45
N PHE A 223 -39.84 -6.97 2.58
CA PHE A 223 -38.93 -6.37 3.57
C PHE A 223 -38.12 -7.42 4.32
N VAL A 224 -38.71 -8.60 4.60
CA VAL A 224 -37.99 -9.76 5.17
C VAL A 224 -36.91 -10.26 4.22
N GLY A 225 -37.19 -10.33 2.91
CA GLY A 225 -36.21 -10.69 1.89
C GLY A 225 -34.99 -9.77 1.85
N LEU A 226 -35.23 -8.45 1.82
CA LEU A 226 -34.17 -7.43 1.86
C LEU A 226 -33.35 -7.49 3.15
N SER A 227 -34.03 -7.60 4.31
CA SER A 227 -33.37 -7.72 5.61
C SER A 227 -32.49 -8.97 5.69
N LYS A 228 -32.95 -10.10 5.15
CA LYS A 228 -32.18 -11.36 5.11
C LYS A 228 -30.92 -11.24 4.25
N SER A 229 -31.03 -10.66 3.05
CA SER A 229 -29.87 -10.45 2.17
C SER A 229 -28.88 -9.45 2.76
N SER A 230 -29.36 -8.37 3.36
CA SER A 230 -28.53 -7.39 4.07
C SER A 230 -27.79 -8.02 5.26
N LYS A 231 -28.44 -8.91 6.02
CA LYS A 231 -27.81 -9.66 7.11
C LYS A 231 -26.71 -10.59 6.62
N LYS A 232 -26.95 -11.35 5.54
CA LYS A 232 -25.91 -12.21 4.90
C LYS A 232 -24.69 -11.38 4.47
N TYR A 233 -24.92 -10.21 3.86
CA TYR A 233 -23.84 -9.31 3.46
C TYR A 233 -23.05 -8.79 4.66
N THR A 234 -23.73 -8.40 5.74
CA THR A 234 -23.10 -7.94 6.97
C THR A 234 -22.28 -9.05 7.65
N GLU A 235 -22.78 -10.29 7.64
CA GLU A 235 -22.03 -11.47 8.11
C GLU A 235 -20.78 -11.73 7.26
N CYS A 236 -20.90 -11.63 5.94
CA CYS A 236 -19.75 -11.75 5.03
C CYS A 236 -18.70 -10.65 5.27
N LEU A 237 -19.14 -9.40 5.48
CA LEU A 237 -18.26 -8.28 5.85
C LEU A 237 -17.54 -8.53 7.17
N LYS A 238 -18.24 -9.08 8.16
CA LYS A 238 -17.64 -9.43 9.46
C LYS A 238 -16.58 -10.51 9.31
N ASP A 239 -16.84 -11.53 8.51
CA ASP A 239 -15.87 -12.58 8.20
C ASP A 239 -14.65 -12.00 7.47
N MET A 240 -14.87 -11.09 6.51
CA MET A 240 -13.81 -10.40 5.78
C MET A 240 -12.96 -9.56 6.72
N ALA A 241 -13.59 -8.72 7.55
CA ALA A 241 -12.90 -7.89 8.54
C ALA A 241 -12.04 -8.72 9.50
N LYS A 242 -12.54 -9.87 9.96
CA LYS A 242 -11.74 -10.80 10.78
C LYS A 242 -10.56 -11.36 10.00
N CYS A 243 -10.80 -11.86 8.78
CA CYS A 243 -9.75 -12.41 7.93
C CYS A 243 -8.68 -11.37 7.53
N SER A 244 -8.99 -10.07 7.46
CA SER A 244 -7.98 -9.02 7.22
C SER A 244 -7.29 -8.54 8.50
N CYS A 245 -8.05 -8.36 9.58
CA CYS A 245 -7.56 -7.76 10.81
C CYS A 245 -6.64 -8.69 11.60
N TYR A 246 -6.93 -10.01 11.66
CA TYR A 246 -6.05 -10.94 12.37
C TYR A 246 -4.63 -10.99 11.77
N PRO A 247 -4.43 -11.19 10.45
CA PRO A 247 -3.11 -11.14 9.83
C PRO A 247 -2.37 -9.82 10.09
N LEU A 248 -3.04 -8.69 9.92
CA LEU A 248 -2.46 -7.37 10.17
C LEU A 248 -2.00 -7.20 11.62
N ALA A 249 -2.84 -7.59 12.58
CA ALA A 249 -2.50 -7.53 14.00
C ALA A 249 -1.30 -8.43 14.32
N PHE A 250 -1.25 -9.65 13.80
CA PHE A 250 -0.09 -10.53 13.98
C PHE A 250 1.18 -9.95 13.36
N THR A 251 1.09 -9.36 12.15
CA THR A 251 2.25 -8.73 11.50
C THR A 251 2.79 -7.56 12.31
N ILE A 252 1.93 -6.67 12.79
CA ILE A 252 2.34 -5.51 13.61
C ILE A 252 2.97 -6.00 14.92
N VAL A 253 2.33 -6.93 15.63
CA VAL A 253 2.86 -7.46 16.90
C VAL A 253 4.21 -8.15 16.69
N ILE A 254 4.38 -8.94 15.64
CA ILE A 254 5.65 -9.64 15.36
C ILE A 254 6.75 -8.63 15.00
N LEU A 255 6.45 -7.64 14.16
CA LEU A 255 7.39 -6.60 13.78
C LEU A 255 7.74 -5.68 14.95
N ASP A 256 6.83 -5.32 15.84
CA ASP A 256 7.18 -4.50 17.02
C ASP A 256 7.91 -5.34 18.09
N SER A 257 7.57 -6.64 18.19
CA SER A 257 8.18 -7.55 19.16
C SER A 257 9.58 -8.01 18.80
N GLY A 258 10.13 -7.72 17.60
CA GLY A 258 11.47 -8.20 17.26
C GLY A 258 12.58 -7.64 18.15
N VAL A 259 12.34 -6.53 18.87
CA VAL A 259 13.21 -6.07 19.98
C VAL A 259 13.41 -7.19 21.02
N LEU A 260 12.38 -7.99 21.31
CA LEU A 260 12.47 -9.12 22.25
C LEU A 260 13.35 -10.25 21.72
N PHE A 261 13.50 -10.38 20.40
CA PHE A 261 14.40 -11.38 19.81
C PHE A 261 15.83 -10.85 19.73
N THR A 262 16.03 -9.58 19.39
CA THR A 262 17.35 -8.98 19.19
C THR A 262 18.09 -8.73 20.50
N LEU A 263 17.39 -8.41 21.59
CA LEU A 263 17.99 -8.10 22.89
C LEU A 263 18.71 -9.29 23.55
N PRO A 264 18.10 -10.48 23.75
CA PRO A 264 18.78 -11.62 24.35
C PRO A 264 19.87 -12.20 23.44
N ILE A 265 19.64 -12.25 22.12
CA ILE A 265 20.60 -12.79 21.17
C ILE A 265 21.80 -11.84 21.01
N GLY A 266 21.55 -10.54 20.86
CA GLY A 266 22.61 -9.54 20.82
C GLY A 266 23.37 -9.45 22.15
N GLY A 267 22.69 -9.61 23.28
CA GLY A 267 23.33 -9.72 24.60
C GLY A 267 24.24 -10.95 24.73
N TYR A 268 23.82 -12.10 24.21
CA TYR A 268 24.66 -13.31 24.15
C TYR A 268 25.89 -13.13 23.25
N LEU A 269 25.74 -12.51 22.08
CA LEU A 269 26.87 -12.21 21.19
C LEU A 269 27.83 -11.16 21.80
N TYR A 270 27.30 -10.19 22.55
CA TYR A 270 28.11 -9.22 23.29
C TYR A 270 28.95 -9.90 24.38
N LEU A 271 28.36 -10.82 25.16
CA LEU A 271 29.08 -11.58 26.19
C LEU A 271 30.21 -12.44 25.61
N ASN A 272 30.05 -12.93 24.38
CA ASN A 272 31.07 -13.69 23.65
C ASN A 272 32.15 -12.81 22.97
N LYS A 273 32.15 -11.48 23.18
CA LYS A 273 33.07 -10.50 22.57
C LYS A 273 33.06 -10.47 21.03
N LEU A 274 31.98 -10.96 20.41
CA LEU A 274 31.84 -10.95 18.95
C LEU A 274 31.35 -9.59 18.43
N ILE A 275 30.84 -8.72 19.31
CA ILE A 275 30.15 -7.46 18.97
C ILE A 275 30.54 -6.36 19.96
N SER A 276 30.87 -5.18 19.45
CA SER A 276 31.11 -3.97 20.28
C SER A 276 29.79 -3.39 20.83
N SER A 277 29.84 -2.74 22.00
CA SER A 277 28.68 -2.09 22.63
C SER A 277 27.92 -1.13 21.69
N GLU A 278 28.66 -0.56 20.75
CA GLU A 278 28.23 0.42 19.74
C GLU A 278 27.37 -0.20 18.64
N GLU A 279 27.76 -1.38 18.14
CA GLU A 279 27.00 -2.14 17.14
C GLU A 279 25.67 -2.62 17.73
N PHE A 280 25.67 -3.05 18.99
CA PHE A 280 24.47 -3.49 19.70
C PHE A 280 23.44 -2.36 19.87
N LEU A 281 23.88 -1.16 20.28
CA LEU A 281 23.00 0.00 20.47
C LEU A 281 22.37 0.52 19.18
N VAL A 282 23.08 0.40 18.05
CA VAL A 282 22.57 0.89 16.77
C VAL A 282 21.72 -0.10 16.04
N LEU A 283 21.99 -1.38 16.20
CA LEU A 283 21.02 -2.39 15.80
C LEU A 283 19.73 -2.29 16.64
N TYR A 284 19.78 -1.86 17.91
CA TYR A 284 18.57 -1.54 18.66
C TYR A 284 17.83 -0.31 18.11
N LEU A 285 18.55 0.74 17.70
CA LEU A 285 17.95 1.97 17.13
C LEU A 285 17.47 1.83 15.68
N CYS A 286 18.00 0.87 14.93
CA CYS A 286 17.62 0.58 13.54
C CYS A 286 16.47 -0.44 13.43
N TYR A 287 16.02 -1.05 14.54
CA TYR A 287 14.77 -1.82 14.59
C TYR A 287 13.58 -0.87 14.74
#